data_AF-A0A348UUE1-F1
#
_entry.id   AF-A0A348UUE1-F1
#
_cell.length_a   1.000
_cell.length_b   1.000
_cell.length_c   1.000
_cell.angle_alpha   90.00
_cell.angle_beta   90.00
_cell.angle_gamma   90.00
#
_symmetry.space_group_name_H-M   'P 1'
#
loop_
_entity.id
_entity.type
_entity.pdbx_description
1 polymer ?
#
loop_
_entity_poly.entity_id
_entity_poly.type
_entity_poly.pdbx_seq_one_letter_code
_entity_poly.pdbx_strand_id
1 'polypeptide(L)'
;MDRELEKARQLHAEFFLYYPRIGLRKAHEIYAQPSVRKAAKAVSISRELKKAITETQASGVLQAGHIDLNLYLSSARRFAATSIESVELVTRLAAPEDGLEANLAREFTLLRNLVDKNEALVQHFHALEHLVDEYIIVRKRHVMQSAFNQGFVLRQAARAATDFTPKKMAAMEAHLDRLEAFGNEILNVDVAIAAKFRDFKLQREAVDKVSESLIRLAGQAVAFSEQEIKDAHRLAVILIALAAFAGLAGALCIAVALNESITNRILRLTIVTQKFKKGSLDVTAE
;
A
#
# COMPACT_ATOMS: atom_id res chain seq x y z
N MET A 1 -4.09 -1.37 -5.54
CA MET A 1 -3.86 -0.27 -4.59
C MET A 1 -3.55 -0.86 -3.20
N ASP A 2 -4.53 -1.51 -2.56
CA ASP A 2 -4.41 -2.13 -1.22
C ASP A 2 -3.26 -3.12 -1.11
N ARG A 3 -3.13 -4.03 -2.07
CA ARG A 3 -2.03 -4.99 -2.12
C ARG A 3 -0.64 -4.34 -2.08
N GLU A 4 -0.47 -3.18 -2.71
CA GLU A 4 0.82 -2.50 -2.72
C GLU A 4 1.07 -1.76 -1.40
N LEU A 5 0.02 -1.21 -0.77
CA LEU A 5 0.13 -0.60 0.56
C LEU A 5 0.42 -1.65 1.64
N GLU A 6 -0.23 -2.82 1.57
CA GLU A 6 0.01 -3.91 2.53
C GLU A 6 1.43 -4.49 2.39
N LYS A 7 1.92 -4.66 1.16
CA LYS A 7 3.33 -5.02 0.94
C LYS A 7 4.29 -3.97 1.50
N ALA A 8 3.96 -2.68 1.38
CA ALA A 8 4.77 -1.61 1.94
C ALA A 8 4.83 -1.71 3.49
N ARG A 9 3.70 -1.97 4.14
CA ARG A 9 3.61 -2.21 5.59
C ARG A 9 4.39 -3.44 6.02
N GLN A 10 4.29 -4.54 5.27
CA GLN A 10 5.05 -5.76 5.54
C GLN A 10 6.56 -5.50 5.47
N LEU A 11 7.05 -4.93 4.37
CA LEU A 11 8.46 -4.59 4.20
C LEU A 11 8.94 -3.63 5.30
N HIS A 12 8.09 -2.68 5.69
CA HIS A 12 8.38 -1.78 6.81
C HIS A 12 8.56 -2.54 8.13
N ALA A 13 7.64 -3.46 8.46
CA ALA A 13 7.77 -4.29 9.65
C ALA A 13 9.02 -5.19 9.60
N GLU A 14 9.33 -5.74 8.43
CA GLU A 14 10.54 -6.55 8.21
C GLU A 14 11.83 -5.74 8.41
N PHE A 15 11.85 -4.45 8.02
CA PHE A 15 12.98 -3.56 8.33
C PHE A 15 13.26 -3.53 9.83
N PHE A 16 12.23 -3.26 10.65
CA PHE A 16 12.36 -3.20 12.11
C PHE A 16 12.75 -4.53 12.75
N LEU A 17 12.28 -5.64 12.19
CA LEU A 17 12.59 -6.98 12.68
C LEU A 17 14.03 -7.40 12.38
N TYR A 18 14.54 -7.05 11.19
CA TYR A 18 15.80 -7.59 10.69
C TYR A 18 17.00 -6.65 10.79
N TYR A 19 16.82 -5.32 10.88
CA TYR A 19 17.96 -4.39 10.97
C TYR A 19 18.96 -4.73 12.09
N PRO A 20 18.56 -5.20 13.29
CA PRO A 20 19.54 -5.53 14.33
C PRO A 20 20.38 -6.76 13.98
N ARG A 21 19.88 -7.63 13.10
CA ARG A 21 20.52 -8.91 12.73
C ARG A 21 21.41 -8.79 11.51
N ILE A 22 20.95 -8.06 10.49
CA ILE A 22 21.64 -7.97 9.19
C ILE A 22 22.38 -6.64 8.98
N GLY A 23 22.24 -5.71 9.94
CA GLY A 23 22.81 -4.38 9.89
C GLY A 23 21.91 -3.36 9.16
N LEU A 24 22.02 -2.10 9.57
CA LEU A 24 21.18 -1.00 9.10
C LEU A 24 21.23 -0.84 7.57
N ARG A 25 22.43 -0.80 6.98
CA ARG A 25 22.61 -0.60 5.53
C ARG A 25 21.87 -1.65 4.70
N LYS A 26 22.10 -2.93 5.03
CA LYS A 26 21.48 -4.05 4.31
C LYS A 26 19.96 -4.08 4.51
N ALA A 27 19.48 -3.80 5.72
CA ALA A 27 18.04 -3.69 5.97
C ALA A 27 17.41 -2.50 5.23
N HIS A 28 18.13 -1.40 5.08
CA HIS A 28 17.65 -0.23 4.33
C HIS A 28 17.46 -0.57 2.84
N GLU A 29 18.43 -1.27 2.24
CA GLU A 29 18.39 -1.71 0.84
C GLU A 29 17.28 -2.75 0.57
N ILE A 30 17.14 -3.74 1.45
CA ILE A 30 16.23 -4.89 1.24
C ILE A 30 14.78 -4.55 1.63
N TYR A 31 14.57 -3.70 2.64
CA TYR A 31 13.26 -3.51 3.25
C TYR A 31 12.77 -2.05 3.18
N ALA A 32 13.57 -1.09 3.66
CA ALA A 32 13.13 0.30 3.77
C ALA A 32 12.87 0.95 2.40
N GLN A 33 13.84 0.88 1.47
CA GLN A 33 13.68 1.46 0.13
C GLN A 33 12.54 0.79 -0.66
N PRO A 34 12.42 -0.56 -0.68
CA PRO A 34 11.28 -1.21 -1.33
C PRO A 34 9.94 -0.83 -0.70
N SER A 35 9.85 -0.69 0.63
CA SER A 35 8.64 -0.23 1.31
C SER A 35 8.17 1.13 0.79
N VAL A 36 9.07 2.11 0.73
CA VAL A 36 8.76 3.46 0.22
C VAL A 36 8.29 3.41 -1.24
N ARG A 37 8.96 2.62 -2.10
CA ARG A 37 8.57 2.45 -3.51
C ARG A 37 7.16 1.85 -3.64
N LYS A 38 6.83 0.86 -2.79
CA LYS A 38 5.50 0.23 -2.75
C LYS A 38 4.41 1.18 -2.30
N ALA A 39 4.67 1.98 -1.26
CA ALA A 39 3.75 3.04 -0.83
C ALA A 39 3.52 4.09 -1.92
N ALA A 40 4.59 4.55 -2.59
CA ALA A 40 4.50 5.48 -3.71
C ALA A 40 3.69 4.91 -4.88
N LYS A 41 3.86 3.62 -5.21
CA LYS A 41 3.06 2.96 -6.25
C LYS A 41 1.59 2.86 -5.85
N ALA A 42 1.28 2.57 -4.59
CA ALA A 42 -0.10 2.58 -4.09
C ALA A 42 -0.74 3.96 -4.29
N VAL A 43 -0.03 5.04 -3.93
CA VAL A 43 -0.49 6.43 -4.13
C VAL A 43 -0.72 6.76 -5.61
N SER A 44 0.13 6.29 -6.54
CA SER A 44 -0.07 6.48 -7.99
C SER A 44 -1.38 5.82 -8.45
N ILE A 45 -1.57 4.55 -8.08
CA ILE A 45 -2.78 3.79 -8.44
C ILE A 45 -4.03 4.46 -7.86
N SER A 46 -3.99 4.96 -6.62
CA SER A 46 -5.11 5.72 -6.03
C SER A 46 -5.48 6.97 -6.84
N ARG A 47 -4.49 7.70 -7.37
CA ARG A 47 -4.73 8.89 -8.19
C ARG A 47 -5.34 8.54 -9.54
N GLU A 48 -4.82 7.50 -10.19
CA GLU A 48 -5.36 6.98 -11.45
C GLU A 48 -6.81 6.52 -11.28
N LEU A 49 -7.12 5.79 -10.21
CA LEU A 49 -8.49 5.39 -9.88
C LEU A 49 -9.40 6.60 -9.64
N LYS A 50 -8.94 7.60 -8.87
CA LYS A 50 -9.71 8.84 -8.65
C LYS A 50 -10.06 9.53 -9.96
N LYS A 51 -9.07 9.63 -10.86
CA LYS A 51 -9.25 10.23 -12.18
C LYS A 51 -10.28 9.46 -13.00
N ALA A 52 -10.15 8.14 -13.09
CA ALA A 52 -11.09 7.28 -13.82
C ALA A 52 -12.53 7.39 -13.29
N ILE A 53 -12.74 7.41 -11.97
CA ILE A 53 -14.07 7.58 -11.37
C ILE A 53 -14.68 8.94 -11.71
N THR A 54 -13.86 9.98 -11.81
CA THR A 54 -14.31 11.35 -12.08
C THR A 54 -14.60 11.59 -13.57
N GLU A 55 -13.86 10.92 -14.46
CA GLU A 55 -13.97 11.09 -15.92
C GLU A 55 -15.03 10.17 -16.57
N THR A 56 -15.38 9.05 -15.93
CA THR A 56 -16.34 8.08 -16.50
C THR A 56 -17.74 8.28 -15.92
N GLN A 57 -18.81 8.17 -16.72
CA GLN A 57 -20.22 8.14 -16.28
C GLN A 57 -20.56 6.97 -15.32
N ALA A 58 -19.59 6.16 -14.90
CA ALA A 58 -19.67 5.24 -13.75
C ALA A 58 -19.97 5.96 -12.40
N SER A 59 -20.18 7.28 -12.45
CA SER A 59 -20.41 8.18 -11.34
C SER A 59 -21.66 7.84 -10.52
N GLY A 60 -22.73 7.28 -11.11
CA GLY A 60 -23.99 7.07 -10.38
C GLY A 60 -23.87 6.15 -9.16
N VAL A 61 -23.23 4.98 -9.32
CA VAL A 61 -23.09 3.98 -8.24
C VAL A 61 -21.93 4.31 -7.30
N LEU A 62 -20.83 4.84 -7.83
CA LEU A 62 -19.63 5.17 -7.04
C LEU A 62 -19.75 6.49 -6.29
N GLN A 63 -20.47 7.51 -6.81
CA GLN A 63 -20.76 8.74 -6.07
C GLN A 63 -21.81 8.49 -4.97
N ALA A 64 -22.81 7.65 -5.21
CA ALA A 64 -23.82 7.31 -4.20
C ALA A 64 -23.20 6.60 -2.99
N GLY A 65 -22.14 5.81 -3.19
CA GLY A 65 -21.44 5.05 -2.15
C GLY A 65 -20.60 5.88 -1.16
N HIS A 66 -20.51 7.21 -1.31
CA HIS A 66 -19.77 8.11 -0.39
C HIS A 66 -18.37 7.60 0.00
N ILE A 67 -17.66 6.93 -0.92
CA ILE A 67 -16.32 6.45 -0.59
C ILE A 67 -15.35 7.62 -0.58
N ASP A 68 -14.78 7.88 0.59
CA ASP A 68 -13.72 8.85 0.74
C ASP A 68 -12.39 8.30 0.18
N LEU A 69 -12.26 8.34 -1.14
CA LEU A 69 -11.00 8.00 -1.82
C LEU A 69 -9.86 8.95 -1.40
N ASN A 70 -10.19 10.15 -0.89
CA ASN A 70 -9.20 11.06 -0.34
C ASN A 70 -8.65 10.55 0.99
N LEU A 71 -9.48 9.89 1.81
CA LEU A 71 -9.02 9.23 3.05
C LEU A 71 -8.03 8.11 2.75
N TYR A 72 -8.27 7.30 1.72
CA TYR A 72 -7.29 6.28 1.32
C TYR A 72 -5.97 6.93 0.86
N LEU A 73 -6.07 7.92 -0.04
CA LEU A 73 -4.91 8.59 -0.63
C LEU A 73 -4.11 9.39 0.41
N SER A 74 -4.78 10.03 1.37
CA SER A 74 -4.14 10.70 2.50
C SER A 74 -3.45 9.71 3.41
N SER A 75 -4.08 8.56 3.68
CA SER A 75 -3.50 7.51 4.52
C SER A 75 -2.28 6.86 3.88
N ALA A 76 -2.30 6.56 2.58
CA ALA A 76 -1.14 6.01 1.87
C ALA A 76 0.04 6.99 1.85
N ARG A 77 -0.23 8.29 1.67
CA ARG A 77 0.79 9.35 1.78
C ARG A 77 1.33 9.48 3.20
N ARG A 78 0.44 9.46 4.19
CA ARG A 78 0.80 9.53 5.61
C ARG A 78 1.68 8.35 6.00
N PHE A 79 1.30 7.14 5.61
CA PHE A 79 2.11 5.93 5.83
C PHE A 79 3.52 6.09 5.25
N ALA A 80 3.65 6.56 4.00
CA ALA A 80 4.95 6.76 3.38
C ALA A 80 5.83 7.77 4.16
N ALA A 81 5.26 8.91 4.56
CA ALA A 81 5.97 9.92 5.34
C ALA A 81 6.38 9.39 6.72
N THR A 82 5.44 8.82 7.47
CA THR A 82 5.70 8.23 8.80
C THR A 82 6.71 7.08 8.72
N SER A 83 6.70 6.29 7.64
CA SER A 83 7.69 5.25 7.38
C SER A 83 9.09 5.83 7.24
N ILE A 84 9.26 6.88 6.43
CA ILE A 84 10.55 7.56 6.26
C ILE A 84 11.05 8.10 7.59
N GLU A 85 10.22 8.85 8.31
CA GLU A 85 10.57 9.42 9.62
C GLU A 85 11.01 8.34 10.62
N SER A 86 10.34 7.20 10.64
CA SER A 86 10.71 6.11 11.55
C SER A 86 12.03 5.42 11.16
N VAL A 87 12.35 5.33 9.86
CA VAL A 87 13.65 4.82 9.39
C VAL A 87 14.78 5.81 9.71
N GLU A 88 14.52 7.11 9.63
CA GLU A 88 15.47 8.16 10.05
C GLU A 88 15.77 8.08 11.55
N LEU A 89 14.74 7.85 12.37
CA LEU A 89 14.93 7.63 13.82
C LEU A 89 15.80 6.40 14.10
N VAL A 90 15.55 5.28 13.42
CA VAL A 90 16.41 4.08 13.55
C VAL A 90 17.82 4.35 13.04
N THR A 91 17.97 5.16 11.99
CA THR A 91 19.29 5.55 11.47
C THR A 91 20.06 6.36 12.50
N ARG A 92 19.44 7.37 13.12
CA ARG A 92 20.04 8.13 14.22
C ARG A 92 20.41 7.23 15.41
N LEU A 93 19.59 6.23 15.72
CA LEU A 93 19.85 5.30 16.81
C LEU A 93 21.05 4.38 16.53
N ALA A 94 21.04 3.72 15.37
CA ALA A 94 21.84 2.53 15.10
C ALA A 94 22.85 2.69 13.93
N ALA A 95 23.12 3.92 13.48
CA ALA A 95 24.18 4.15 12.50
C ALA A 95 25.53 3.64 13.05
N PRO A 96 26.31 2.87 12.28
CA PRO A 96 27.47 2.16 12.83
C PRO A 96 28.57 3.04 13.42
N GLU A 97 28.76 4.25 12.90
CA GLU A 97 29.88 5.12 13.29
C GLU A 97 29.41 6.32 14.12
N ASP A 98 28.29 6.92 13.79
CA ASP A 98 27.79 8.17 14.37
C ASP A 98 26.44 8.01 15.06
N GLY A 99 25.87 6.80 15.08
CA GLY A 99 24.63 6.50 15.77
C GLY A 99 24.77 6.63 17.29
N LEU A 100 23.64 6.82 17.97
CA LEU A 100 23.62 6.98 19.42
C LEU A 100 24.16 5.75 20.16
N GLU A 101 23.85 4.54 19.69
CA GLU A 101 24.36 3.30 20.29
C GLU A 101 25.86 3.14 20.10
N ALA A 102 26.39 3.52 18.92
CA ALA A 102 27.81 3.49 18.64
C ALA A 102 28.58 4.53 19.49
N ASN A 103 28.03 5.73 19.64
CA ASN A 103 28.57 6.75 20.54
C ASN A 103 28.58 6.29 22.00
N LEU A 104 27.46 5.72 22.47
CA LEU A 104 27.36 5.18 23.83
C LEU A 104 28.43 4.10 24.09
N ALA A 105 28.61 3.16 23.16
CA ALA A 105 29.63 2.11 23.25
C ALA A 105 31.06 2.66 23.29
N ARG A 106 31.35 3.75 22.55
CA ARG A 106 32.63 4.45 22.64
C ARG A 106 32.86 5.05 24.02
N GLU A 107 31.87 5.71 24.61
CA GLU A 107 32.00 6.27 25.95
C GLU A 107 32.24 5.17 26.99
N PHE A 108 31.59 4.00 26.86
CA PHE A 108 31.88 2.83 27.70
C PHE A 108 33.34 2.36 27.57
N THR A 109 33.88 2.32 26.35
CA THR A 109 35.28 1.95 26.12
C THR A 109 36.24 2.93 26.80
N LEU A 110 35.95 4.23 26.72
CA LEU A 110 36.77 5.28 27.35
C LEU A 110 36.68 5.22 28.88
N LEU A 111 35.50 4.95 29.43
CA LEU A 111 35.29 4.76 30.86
C LEU A 111 36.01 3.52 31.39
N ARG A 112 35.97 2.41 30.65
CA ARG A 112 36.70 1.19 31.01
C ARG A 112 38.19 1.45 31.22
N ASN A 113 38.81 2.20 30.30
CA ASN A 113 40.23 2.56 30.36
C ASN A 113 40.57 3.42 31.59
N LEU A 114 39.60 4.16 32.14
CA LEU A 114 39.80 4.97 33.35
C LEU A 114 39.71 4.14 34.63
N VAL A 115 38.93 3.06 34.64
CA VAL A 115 38.67 2.24 35.83
C VAL A 115 39.53 0.98 35.92
N ASP A 116 40.21 0.55 34.85
CA ASP A 116 40.81 -0.81 34.76
C ASP A 116 41.75 -1.21 35.91
N LYS A 117 42.38 -0.24 36.58
CA LYS A 117 43.36 -0.46 37.64
C LYS A 117 42.77 -0.50 39.04
N ASN A 118 41.47 -0.25 39.19
CA ASN A 118 40.80 -0.17 40.48
C ASN A 118 39.63 -1.17 40.52
N GLU A 119 39.84 -2.29 41.21
CA GLU A 119 38.90 -3.41 41.27
C GLU A 119 37.50 -3.01 41.74
N ALA A 120 37.40 -2.12 42.73
CA ALA A 120 36.12 -1.62 43.22
C ALA A 120 35.37 -0.80 42.15
N LEU A 121 36.07 0.01 41.36
CA LEU A 121 35.48 0.77 40.25
C LEU A 121 35.10 -0.14 39.07
N VAL A 122 35.91 -1.16 38.80
CA VAL A 122 35.62 -2.17 37.75
C VAL A 122 34.30 -2.88 38.04
N GLN A 123 34.04 -3.26 39.30
CA GLN A 123 32.77 -3.88 39.68
C GLN A 123 31.56 -2.96 39.40
N HIS A 124 31.66 -1.68 39.78
CA HIS A 124 30.59 -0.71 39.51
C HIS A 124 30.41 -0.42 38.02
N PHE A 125 31.51 -0.41 37.25
CA PHE A 125 31.48 -0.29 35.81
C PHE A 125 30.76 -1.45 35.14
N HIS A 126 31.06 -2.70 35.51
CA HIS A 126 30.38 -3.87 34.94
C HIS A 126 28.88 -3.91 35.28
N ALA A 127 28.50 -3.46 36.48
CA ALA A 127 27.09 -3.32 36.82
C ALA A 127 26.38 -2.29 35.93
N LEU A 128 27.04 -1.16 35.62
CA LEU A 128 26.52 -0.16 34.69
C LEU A 128 26.40 -0.71 33.26
N GLU A 129 27.46 -1.36 32.76
CA GLU A 129 27.54 -1.98 31.44
C GLU A 129 26.40 -3.01 31.26
N HIS A 130 26.21 -3.88 32.25
CA HIS A 130 25.15 -4.89 32.24
C HIS A 130 23.75 -4.27 32.12
N LEU A 131 23.47 -3.19 32.86
CA LEU A 131 22.16 -2.52 32.79
C LEU A 131 21.92 -1.86 31.44
N VAL A 132 22.96 -1.33 30.80
CA VAL A 132 22.85 -0.79 29.44
C VAL A 132 22.63 -1.89 28.41
N ASP A 133 23.34 -3.01 28.51
CA ASP A 133 23.13 -4.17 27.65
C ASP A 133 21.71 -4.74 27.81
N GLU A 134 21.22 -4.85 29.05
CA GLU A 134 19.85 -5.25 29.33
C GLU A 134 18.87 -4.26 28.67
N TYR A 135 19.11 -2.96 28.79
CA TYR A 135 18.27 -1.94 28.15
C TYR A 135 18.23 -2.10 26.64
N ILE A 136 19.37 -2.32 25.97
CA ILE A 136 19.44 -2.50 24.51
C ILE A 136 18.56 -3.66 24.05
N ILE A 137 18.43 -4.71 24.88
CA ILE A 137 17.58 -5.88 24.62
C ILE A 137 16.11 -5.58 24.91
N VAL A 138 15.79 -5.04 26.10
CA VAL A 138 14.40 -4.96 26.57
C VAL A 138 13.68 -3.65 26.23
N ARG A 139 14.43 -2.58 25.95
CA ARG A 139 13.96 -1.22 25.65
C ARG A 139 12.98 -0.66 26.69
N LYS A 140 13.23 -0.91 27.98
CA LYS A 140 12.40 -0.44 29.09
C LYS A 140 13.05 0.73 29.82
N ARG A 141 12.31 1.84 29.97
CA ARG A 141 12.78 3.07 30.62
C ARG A 141 13.35 2.87 32.03
N HIS A 142 12.74 1.99 32.84
CA HIS A 142 13.23 1.75 34.21
C HIS A 142 14.62 1.07 34.24
N VAL A 143 14.97 0.32 33.20
CA VAL A 143 16.30 -0.30 33.09
C VAL A 143 17.36 0.78 32.80
N MET A 144 17.09 1.70 31.87
CA MET A 144 17.96 2.86 31.64
C MET A 144 18.08 3.74 32.89
N GLN A 145 16.99 3.96 33.62
CA GLN A 145 17.06 4.71 34.88
C GLN A 145 17.95 4.01 35.91
N SER A 146 17.90 2.67 35.98
CA SER A 146 18.78 1.88 36.84
C SER A 146 20.24 2.04 36.41
N ALA A 147 20.52 2.06 35.09
CA ALA A 147 21.85 2.36 34.57
C ALA A 147 22.33 3.75 35.00
N PHE A 148 21.51 4.80 34.88
CA PHE A 148 21.88 6.15 35.35
C PHE A 148 22.19 6.20 36.85
N ASN A 149 21.38 5.52 37.67
CA ASN A 149 21.65 5.40 39.10
C ASN A 149 22.99 4.71 39.36
N GLN A 150 23.30 3.66 38.60
CA GLN A 150 24.58 2.95 38.71
C GLN A 150 25.76 3.81 38.25
N GLY A 151 25.58 4.66 37.24
CA GLY A 151 26.55 5.68 36.83
C GLY A 151 26.83 6.70 37.94
N PHE A 152 25.80 7.11 38.69
CA PHE A 152 25.97 7.96 39.87
C PHE A 152 26.74 7.27 41.01
N VAL A 153 26.48 5.97 41.24
CA VAL A 153 27.25 5.17 42.20
C VAL A 153 28.72 5.07 41.78
N LEU A 154 28.99 4.80 40.50
CA LEU A 154 30.35 4.78 39.96
C LEU A 154 31.06 6.12 40.14
N ARG A 155 30.35 7.24 39.89
CA ARG A 155 30.88 8.60 40.11
C ARG A 155 31.28 8.82 41.57
N GLN A 156 30.46 8.40 42.53
CA GLN A 156 30.78 8.54 43.95
C GLN A 156 31.95 7.66 44.37
N ALA A 157 32.00 6.41 43.91
CA ALA A 157 33.11 5.50 44.18
C ALA A 157 34.43 6.07 43.64
N ALA A 158 34.43 6.66 42.44
CA ALA A 158 35.61 7.28 41.86
C ALA A 158 36.11 8.50 42.67
N ARG A 159 35.22 9.30 43.26
CA ARG A 159 35.59 10.43 44.14
C ARG A 159 36.18 9.98 45.46
N ALA A 160 35.75 8.83 45.97
CA ALA A 160 36.28 8.25 47.21
C ALA A 160 37.61 7.49 47.01
N ALA A 161 37.97 7.20 45.75
CA ALA A 161 39.17 6.45 45.42
C ALA A 161 40.44 7.32 45.56
N THR A 162 41.42 6.84 46.32
CA THR A 162 42.66 7.58 46.63
C THR A 162 43.62 7.69 45.45
N ASP A 163 43.48 6.82 44.44
CA ASP A 163 44.31 6.72 43.25
C ASP A 163 43.78 7.55 42.05
N PHE A 164 42.65 8.24 42.23
CA PHE A 164 42.03 9.06 41.20
C PHE A 164 42.55 10.49 41.23
N THR A 165 43.43 10.83 40.28
CA THR A 165 43.93 12.20 40.14
C THR A 165 42.80 13.15 39.70
N PRO A 166 42.88 14.47 40.00
CA PRO A 166 41.88 15.43 39.56
C PRO A 166 41.60 15.39 38.04
N LYS A 167 42.65 15.14 37.25
CA LYS A 167 42.54 14.99 35.78
C LYS A 167 41.74 13.74 35.39
N LYS A 168 41.96 12.60 36.04
CA LYS A 168 41.17 11.37 35.80
C LYS A 168 39.72 11.56 36.23
N MET A 169 39.49 12.23 37.36
CA MET A 169 38.14 12.54 37.84
C MET A 169 37.37 13.40 36.85
N ALA A 170 37.97 14.49 36.35
CA ALA A 170 37.34 15.34 35.34
C ALA A 170 37.01 14.57 34.05
N ALA A 171 37.89 13.67 33.61
CA ALA A 171 37.62 12.82 32.45
C ALA A 171 36.45 11.85 32.72
N MET A 172 36.44 11.18 33.88
CA MET A 172 35.37 10.29 34.32
C MET A 172 34.02 11.00 34.34
N GLU A 173 33.95 12.20 34.93
CA GLU A 173 32.72 13.00 34.96
C GLU A 173 32.25 13.34 33.55
N ALA A 174 33.16 13.80 32.68
CA ALA A 174 32.82 14.14 31.30
C ALA A 174 32.28 12.94 30.49
N HIS A 175 32.83 11.73 30.69
CA HIS A 175 32.33 10.52 30.02
C HIS A 175 30.99 10.05 30.59
N LEU A 176 30.80 10.12 31.92
CA LEU A 176 29.50 9.79 32.55
C LEU A 176 28.39 10.76 32.13
N ASP A 177 28.70 12.05 32.02
CA ASP A 177 27.75 13.07 31.56
C ASP A 177 27.35 12.82 30.09
N ARG A 178 28.32 12.44 29.23
CA ARG A 178 28.04 12.04 27.85
C ARG A 178 27.22 10.75 27.76
N LEU A 179 27.52 9.74 28.57
CA LEU A 179 26.70 8.52 28.65
C LEU A 179 25.25 8.85 29.01
N GLU A 180 25.04 9.70 30.01
CA GLU A 180 23.71 10.12 30.44
C GLU A 180 22.98 10.90 29.33
N ALA A 181 23.70 11.80 28.63
CA ALA A 181 23.15 12.53 27.49
C ALA A 181 22.72 11.59 26.35
N PHE A 182 23.59 10.67 25.93
CA PHE A 182 23.27 9.69 24.89
C PHE A 182 22.14 8.75 25.33
N GLY A 183 22.15 8.26 26.58
CA GLY A 183 21.08 7.42 27.11
C GLY A 183 19.71 8.12 27.12
N ASN A 184 19.66 9.40 27.48
CA ASN A 184 18.43 10.20 27.41
C ASN A 184 17.95 10.42 25.97
N GLU A 185 18.88 10.65 25.04
CA GLU A 185 18.55 10.80 23.63
C GLU A 185 18.01 9.49 23.04
N ILE A 186 18.61 8.35 23.40
CA ILE A 186 18.13 7.01 23.03
C ILE A 186 16.70 6.80 23.54
N LEU A 187 16.40 7.12 24.80
CA LEU A 187 15.05 7.04 25.35
C LEU A 187 14.04 7.88 24.56
N ASN A 188 14.43 9.09 24.17
CA ASN A 188 13.57 9.97 23.36
C ASN A 188 13.32 9.40 21.97
N VAL A 189 14.35 8.84 21.32
CA VAL A 189 14.23 8.17 20.02
C VAL A 189 13.34 6.94 20.12
N ASP A 190 13.50 6.10 21.15
CA ASP A 190 12.67 4.90 21.36
C ASP A 190 11.20 5.28 21.57
N VAL A 191 10.91 6.34 22.34
CA VAL A 191 9.56 6.87 22.51
C VAL A 191 8.99 7.39 21.18
N ALA A 192 9.80 8.09 20.39
CA ALA A 192 9.40 8.59 19.08
C ALA A 192 9.08 7.44 18.11
N ILE A 193 9.91 6.39 18.05
CA ILE A 193 9.67 5.18 17.26
C ILE A 193 8.36 4.52 17.70
N ALA A 194 8.15 4.31 19.00
CA ALA A 194 6.92 3.74 19.53
C ALA A 194 5.68 4.58 19.17
N ALA A 195 5.81 5.91 19.11
CA ALA A 195 4.73 6.79 18.66
C ALA A 195 4.40 6.60 17.18
N LYS A 196 5.40 6.39 16.31
CA LYS A 196 5.18 6.09 14.88
C LYS A 196 4.43 4.76 14.70
N PHE A 197 4.76 3.73 15.48
CA PHE A 197 4.01 2.47 15.46
C PHE A 197 2.54 2.61 15.87
N ARG A 198 2.25 3.47 16.86
CA ARG A 198 0.86 3.78 17.21
C ARG A 198 0.14 4.51 16.08
N ASP A 199 0.79 5.46 15.41
CA ASP A 199 0.24 6.16 14.24
C ASP A 199 -0.09 5.16 13.12
N PHE A 200 0.80 4.21 12.82
CA PHE A 200 0.53 3.15 11.83
C PHE A 200 -0.67 2.28 12.17
N LYS A 201 -0.84 1.90 13.46
CA LYS A 201 -1.98 1.11 13.90
C LYS A 201 -3.30 1.85 13.64
N LEU A 202 -3.37 3.12 14.04
CA LEU A 202 -4.55 3.96 13.83
C LEU A 202 -4.85 4.16 12.34
N GLN A 203 -3.83 4.37 11.51
CA GLN A 203 -3.99 4.50 10.06
C GLN A 203 -4.53 3.22 9.42
N ARG A 204 -4.06 2.05 9.85
CA ARG A 204 -4.54 0.77 9.31
C ARG A 204 -6.03 0.56 9.61
N GLU A 205 -6.45 0.79 10.85
CA GLU A 205 -7.85 0.66 11.26
C GLU A 205 -8.81 1.58 10.46
N ALA A 206 -8.34 2.77 10.06
CA ALA A 206 -9.11 3.69 9.24
C ALA A 206 -9.19 3.26 7.76
N VAL A 207 -8.09 2.72 7.20
CA VAL A 207 -7.99 2.37 5.77
C VAL A 207 -8.72 1.09 5.42
N ASP A 208 -8.70 0.09 6.31
CA ASP A 208 -9.25 -1.24 6.01
C ASP A 208 -10.76 -1.15 5.67
N LYS A 209 -11.51 -0.29 6.38
CA LYS A 209 -12.94 -0.02 6.10
C LYS A 209 -13.19 0.59 4.71
N VAL A 210 -12.28 1.45 4.25
CA VAL A 210 -12.38 2.11 2.94
C VAL A 210 -12.07 1.12 1.82
N SER A 211 -11.03 0.29 2.00
CA SER A 211 -10.65 -0.77 1.08
C SER A 211 -11.79 -1.77 0.87
N GLU A 212 -12.38 -2.29 1.95
CA GLU A 212 -13.52 -3.21 1.88
C GLU A 212 -14.71 -2.61 1.11
N SER A 213 -15.00 -1.33 1.37
CA SER A 213 -16.07 -0.60 0.67
C SER A 213 -15.77 -0.46 -0.82
N LEU A 214 -14.53 -0.16 -1.21
CA LEU A 214 -14.11 -0.05 -2.61
C LEU A 214 -14.22 -1.39 -3.34
N ILE A 215 -13.76 -2.48 -2.71
CA ILE A 215 -13.85 -3.82 -3.28
C ILE A 215 -15.32 -4.20 -3.51
N ARG A 216 -16.19 -3.91 -2.53
CA ARG A 216 -17.62 -4.18 -2.64
C ARG A 216 -18.26 -3.39 -3.78
N LEU A 217 -18.00 -2.08 -3.89
CA LEU A 217 -18.56 -1.25 -4.96
C LEU A 217 -18.03 -1.66 -6.33
N ALA A 218 -16.74 -2.01 -6.45
CA ALA A 218 -16.17 -2.51 -7.69
C ALA A 218 -16.87 -3.81 -8.13
N GLY A 219 -17.14 -4.73 -7.19
CA GLY A 219 -17.92 -5.95 -7.45
C GLY A 219 -19.34 -5.65 -7.94
N GLN A 220 -20.01 -4.67 -7.32
CA GLN A 220 -21.35 -4.25 -7.76
C GLN A 220 -21.34 -3.61 -9.15
N ALA A 221 -20.35 -2.78 -9.46
CA ALA A 221 -20.22 -2.16 -10.77
C ALA A 221 -19.97 -3.21 -11.87
N VAL A 222 -19.12 -4.21 -11.62
CA VAL A 222 -18.90 -5.33 -12.56
C VAL A 222 -20.19 -6.11 -12.79
N ALA A 223 -20.91 -6.47 -11.72
CA ALA A 223 -22.18 -7.19 -11.85
C ALA A 223 -23.23 -6.39 -12.63
N PHE A 224 -23.29 -5.07 -12.42
CA PHE A 224 -24.18 -4.18 -13.17
C PHE A 224 -23.82 -4.16 -14.66
N SER A 225 -22.54 -3.96 -15.01
CA SER A 225 -22.09 -3.96 -16.41
C SER A 225 -22.28 -5.31 -17.10
N GLU A 226 -22.07 -6.43 -16.39
CA GLU A 226 -22.36 -7.76 -16.94
C GLU A 226 -23.85 -7.94 -17.27
N GLN A 227 -24.73 -7.40 -16.44
CA GLN A 227 -26.18 -7.43 -16.67
C GLN A 227 -26.55 -6.57 -17.89
N GLU A 228 -25.99 -5.36 -17.98
CA GLU A 228 -26.23 -4.45 -19.10
C GLU A 228 -25.78 -5.05 -20.45
N ILE A 229 -24.63 -5.74 -20.48
CA ILE A 229 -24.13 -6.47 -21.65
C ILE A 229 -25.10 -7.60 -22.05
N LYS A 230 -25.62 -8.36 -21.07
CA LYS A 230 -26.58 -9.44 -21.34
C LYS A 230 -27.89 -8.89 -21.93
N ASP A 231 -28.38 -7.78 -21.39
CA ASP A 231 -29.61 -7.14 -21.86
C ASP A 231 -29.42 -6.56 -23.27
N ALA A 232 -28.29 -5.91 -23.54
CA ALA A 232 -27.93 -5.43 -24.88
C ALA A 232 -27.80 -6.57 -25.90
N HIS A 233 -27.17 -7.69 -25.51
CA HIS A 233 -27.05 -8.87 -26.35
C HIS A 233 -28.44 -9.47 -26.67
N ARG A 234 -29.34 -9.54 -25.67
CA ARG A 234 -30.71 -10.02 -25.85
C ARG A 234 -31.49 -9.15 -26.82
N LEU A 235 -31.37 -7.82 -26.72
CA LEU A 235 -31.97 -6.88 -27.66
C LEU A 235 -31.43 -7.06 -29.09
N ALA A 236 -30.11 -7.23 -29.24
CA ALA A 236 -29.49 -7.47 -30.53
C ALA A 236 -30.03 -8.77 -31.18
N VAL A 237 -30.16 -9.85 -30.41
CA VAL A 237 -30.74 -11.11 -30.89
C VAL A 237 -32.19 -10.92 -31.35
N ILE A 238 -33.00 -10.20 -30.58
CA ILE A 238 -34.40 -9.90 -30.94
C ILE A 238 -34.47 -9.09 -32.25
N LEU A 239 -33.63 -8.07 -32.40
CA LEU A 239 -33.58 -7.24 -33.61
C LEU A 239 -33.14 -8.05 -34.84
N ILE A 240 -32.14 -8.92 -34.70
CA ILE A 240 -31.70 -9.81 -35.79
C ILE A 240 -32.84 -10.76 -36.20
N ALA A 241 -33.55 -11.34 -35.22
CA ALA A 241 -34.69 -12.22 -35.50
C ALA A 241 -35.83 -11.46 -36.22
N LEU A 242 -36.17 -10.26 -35.77
CA LEU A 242 -37.15 -9.39 -36.43
C LEU A 242 -36.77 -9.04 -37.87
N ALA A 243 -35.50 -8.69 -38.11
CA ALA A 243 -34.99 -8.39 -39.44
C ALA A 243 -35.05 -9.63 -40.36
N ALA A 244 -34.70 -10.81 -39.85
CA ALA A 244 -34.80 -12.06 -40.60
C ALA A 244 -36.26 -12.40 -40.95
N PHE A 245 -37.19 -12.25 -40.01
CA PHE A 245 -38.62 -12.44 -40.27
C PHE A 245 -39.18 -11.45 -41.29
N ALA A 246 -38.81 -10.17 -41.20
CA ALA A 246 -39.22 -9.16 -42.17
C ALA A 246 -38.68 -9.48 -43.57
N GLY A 247 -37.43 -9.94 -43.67
CA GLY A 247 -36.83 -10.40 -44.93
C GLY A 247 -37.56 -11.61 -45.52
N LEU A 248 -37.87 -12.62 -44.71
CA LEU A 248 -38.65 -13.79 -45.13
C LEU A 248 -40.05 -13.40 -45.62
N ALA A 249 -40.76 -12.56 -44.86
CA ALA A 249 -42.09 -12.08 -45.23
C ALA A 249 -42.05 -11.30 -46.55
N GLY A 250 -41.05 -10.43 -46.74
CA GLY A 250 -40.84 -9.70 -48.00
C GLY A 250 -40.60 -10.62 -49.19
N ALA A 251 -39.74 -11.63 -49.02
CA ALA A 251 -39.50 -12.64 -50.06
C ALA A 251 -40.78 -13.42 -50.42
N LEU A 252 -41.59 -13.76 -49.41
CA LEU A 252 -42.87 -14.44 -49.61
C LEU A 252 -43.87 -13.57 -50.39
N CYS A 253 -43.99 -12.29 -50.04
CA CYS A 253 -44.82 -11.33 -50.78
C CYS A 253 -44.39 -11.20 -52.24
N ILE A 254 -43.09 -11.12 -52.51
CA ILE A 254 -42.55 -11.07 -53.88
C ILE A 254 -42.89 -12.36 -54.64
N ALA A 255 -42.73 -13.53 -54.01
CA ALA A 255 -43.05 -14.81 -54.62
C ALA A 255 -44.54 -14.93 -54.98
N VAL A 256 -45.44 -14.50 -54.10
CA VAL A 256 -46.89 -14.49 -54.35
C VAL A 256 -47.23 -13.54 -55.51
N ALA A 257 -46.71 -12.32 -55.48
CA ALA A 257 -46.97 -11.32 -56.54
C ALA A 257 -46.45 -11.80 -57.92
N LEU A 258 -45.27 -12.42 -57.96
CA LEU A 258 -44.73 -13.03 -59.18
C LEU A 258 -45.61 -14.18 -59.67
N ASN A 259 -46.07 -15.04 -58.77
CA ASN A 259 -46.92 -16.17 -59.15
C ASN A 259 -48.27 -15.71 -59.73
N GLU A 260 -48.92 -14.71 -59.13
CA GLU A 260 -50.15 -14.12 -59.68
C GLU A 260 -49.91 -13.46 -61.05
N SER A 261 -48.82 -12.71 -61.19
CA SER A 261 -48.39 -12.07 -62.44
C SER A 261 -48.18 -13.11 -63.56
N ILE A 262 -47.39 -14.15 -63.27
CA ILE A 262 -47.08 -15.24 -64.22
C ILE A 262 -48.36 -16.01 -64.57
N THR A 263 -49.18 -16.35 -63.57
CA THR A 263 -50.45 -17.05 -63.78
C THR A 263 -51.40 -16.25 -64.66
N ASN A 264 -51.52 -14.93 -64.42
CA ASN A 264 -52.33 -14.04 -65.25
C ASN A 264 -51.79 -13.89 -66.67
N ARG A 265 -50.46 -13.83 -66.85
CA ARG A 265 -49.84 -13.83 -68.18
C ARG A 265 -50.08 -15.14 -68.94
N ILE A 266 -49.97 -16.27 -68.27
CA ILE A 266 -50.25 -17.60 -68.86
C ILE A 266 -51.73 -17.71 -69.23
N LEU A 267 -52.64 -17.25 -68.38
CA LEU A 267 -54.08 -17.20 -68.69
C LEU A 267 -54.37 -16.32 -69.90
N ARG A 268 -53.77 -15.12 -69.98
CA ARG A 268 -53.89 -14.24 -71.16
C ARG A 268 -53.36 -14.90 -72.43
N LEU A 269 -52.16 -15.50 -72.39
CA LEU A 269 -51.59 -16.24 -73.52
C LEU A 269 -52.48 -17.42 -73.93
N THR A 270 -53.06 -18.14 -72.97
CA THR A 270 -53.98 -19.24 -73.25
C THR A 270 -55.24 -18.75 -73.95
N ILE A 271 -55.83 -17.64 -73.48
CA ILE A 271 -57.02 -17.01 -74.08
C ILE A 271 -56.72 -16.49 -75.48
N VAL A 272 -55.57 -15.84 -75.71
CA VAL A 272 -55.14 -15.37 -77.03
C VAL A 272 -54.95 -16.54 -77.97
N THR A 273 -54.31 -17.62 -77.52
CA THR A 273 -54.11 -18.85 -78.32
C THR A 273 -55.45 -19.53 -78.66
N GLN A 274 -56.40 -19.54 -77.73
CA GLN A 274 -57.76 -20.06 -77.95
C GLN A 274 -58.55 -19.21 -78.96
N LYS A 275 -58.37 -17.88 -78.93
CA LYS A 275 -58.98 -16.95 -79.90
C LYS A 275 -58.32 -17.06 -81.29
N PHE A 276 -57.00 -17.27 -81.34
CA PHE A 276 -56.25 -17.50 -82.57
C PHE A 276 -56.67 -18.83 -83.23
N LYS A 277 -56.83 -19.91 -82.44
CA LYS A 277 -57.35 -21.21 -82.92
C LYS A 277 -58.79 -21.13 -83.45
N LYS A 278 -59.56 -20.12 -83.05
CA LYS A 278 -60.92 -19.84 -83.54
C LYS A 278 -60.96 -18.91 -84.77
N GLY A 279 -59.81 -18.56 -85.36
CA GLY A 279 -59.73 -17.87 -86.66
C GLY A 279 -59.78 -16.35 -86.63
N SER A 280 -59.54 -15.71 -85.47
CA SER A 280 -59.41 -14.26 -85.36
C SER A 280 -57.93 -13.85 -85.51
N LEU A 281 -57.61 -13.09 -86.56
CA LEU A 281 -56.24 -12.66 -86.89
C LEU A 281 -55.85 -11.29 -86.28
N ASP A 282 -56.70 -10.69 -85.46
CA ASP A 282 -56.43 -9.37 -84.87
C ASP A 282 -56.34 -9.45 -83.34
N VAL A 283 -55.33 -10.20 -82.86
CA VAL A 283 -55.09 -10.34 -81.42
C VAL A 283 -53.60 -10.23 -81.13
N THR A 284 -53.18 -9.06 -80.67
CA THR A 284 -51.85 -8.84 -80.08
C THR A 284 -51.91 -9.07 -78.57
N ALA A 285 -50.87 -9.71 -78.03
CA ALA A 285 -50.65 -9.83 -76.60
C ALA A 285 -49.77 -8.65 -76.15
N GLU A 286 -50.36 -7.68 -75.45
CA GLU A 286 -49.64 -6.80 -74.51
C GLU A 286 -49.80 -7.31 -73.07
#